data_AF-A0A358AE10-F1
#
_entry.id   AF-A0A358AE10-F1
#
_cell.length_a   1.000
_cell.length_b   1.000
_cell.length_c   1.000
_cell.angle_alpha   90.00
_cell.angle_beta   90.00
_cell.angle_gamma   90.00
#
_symmetry.space_group_name_H-M   'P 1'
#
loop_
_entity.id
_entity.type
_entity.pdbx_description
1 polymer ?
#
loop_
_entity_poly.entity_id
_entity_poly.type
_entity_poly.pdbx_seq_one_letter_code
_entity_poly.pdbx_strand_id
1 'polypeptide(L)'
;GADSHTCTYGALGAFSTGMGSTDIAASWISGYVWLRVPQTIKFIYTGKLKKWVSGKDLILHTIGDIGVDGALYKAMEFCGPVIENLDLDARFSMCNMAIEAGGKSGIIEPDEFTFEYLKQNQKSKIKNQNYKLKFKNLKSDKDARYEKIYEYDISKLEPQVACPHLPSNVKPVSQLKKISVNQAVIGSCTNGRISDLRLAAKIFKNRKVKSTVRTIIIPATQNIYKQAIKEGLIEIFDKAGCIISTPTCGPCLGGHCGILADGETAIATTNRNFIGRMGSPKSFVYLSNPAVAAASAIKGRIAHPEEVI
;
A
#
# COMPACT_ATOMS: atom_id res chain seq x y z
N GLY A 1 5.04 12.67 -11.57
CA GLY A 1 5.71 11.47 -12.10
C GLY A 1 4.86 10.87 -13.21
N ALA A 2 5.42 10.02 -14.07
CA ALA A 2 4.67 9.43 -15.18
C ALA A 2 3.70 8.30 -14.76
N ASP A 3 3.81 7.82 -13.51
CA ASP A 3 2.96 6.77 -12.95
C ASP A 3 1.83 7.35 -12.09
N SER A 4 0.64 6.75 -12.15
CA SER A 4 -0.52 7.20 -11.38
C SER A 4 -0.30 7.17 -9.86
N HIS A 5 0.49 6.20 -9.37
CA HIS A 5 0.78 6.03 -7.95
C HIS A 5 1.99 6.85 -7.50
N THR A 6 2.42 7.85 -8.27
CA THR A 6 3.40 8.86 -7.81
C THR A 6 2.96 9.51 -6.48
N CYS A 7 1.65 9.57 -6.20
CA CYS A 7 1.09 10.04 -4.93
C CYS A 7 1.63 9.31 -3.68
N THR A 8 2.28 8.16 -3.85
CA THR A 8 3.02 7.44 -2.81
C THR A 8 3.97 8.35 -2.03
N TYR A 9 4.66 9.29 -2.69
CA TYR A 9 5.65 10.14 -2.04
C TYR A 9 5.05 11.16 -1.07
N GLY A 10 3.72 11.29 -1.05
CA GLY A 10 2.97 12.02 -0.02
C GLY A 10 3.24 11.57 1.40
N ALA A 11 3.65 10.31 1.60
CA ALA A 11 4.05 9.81 2.92
C ALA A 11 5.31 10.50 3.49
N LEU A 12 6.04 11.25 2.66
CA LEU A 12 7.22 12.03 3.04
C LEU A 12 6.90 13.52 3.25
N GLY A 13 5.63 13.91 3.31
CA GLY A 13 5.23 15.33 3.41
C GLY A 13 5.38 16.12 2.12
N ALA A 14 5.42 15.44 0.97
CA ALA A 14 5.57 16.09 -0.34
C ALA A 14 4.29 15.97 -1.17
N PHE A 15 3.82 17.09 -1.73
CA PHE A 15 2.79 17.01 -2.77
C PHE A 15 3.33 16.24 -3.97
N SER A 16 2.68 15.14 -4.35
CA SER A 16 3.16 14.25 -5.40
C SER A 16 1.99 13.69 -6.19
N THR A 17 2.09 13.74 -7.52
CA THR A 17 0.97 13.37 -8.40
C THR A 17 1.45 12.74 -9.69
N GLY A 18 0.62 11.84 -10.24
CA GLY A 18 0.78 11.30 -11.58
C GLY A 18 0.40 12.34 -12.63
N MET A 19 1.13 12.36 -13.75
CA MET A 19 0.93 13.29 -14.86
C MET A 19 1.12 12.58 -16.19
N GLY A 20 0.48 13.11 -17.24
CA GLY A 20 0.62 12.59 -18.60
C GLY A 20 2.00 12.88 -19.20
N SER A 21 2.32 12.22 -20.31
CA SER A 21 3.62 12.39 -21.00
C SER A 21 3.89 13.84 -21.41
N THR A 22 2.88 14.57 -21.88
CA THR A 22 3.00 15.99 -22.26
C THR A 22 3.37 16.88 -21.08
N ASP A 23 2.69 16.73 -19.93
CA ASP A 23 2.99 17.50 -18.73
C ASP A 23 4.39 17.21 -18.21
N ILE A 24 4.83 15.95 -18.27
CA ILE A 24 6.18 15.54 -17.89
C ILE A 24 7.22 16.17 -18.83
N ALA A 25 6.98 16.14 -20.14
CA ALA A 25 7.87 16.77 -21.13
C ALA A 25 7.97 18.29 -20.91
N ALA A 26 6.84 18.96 -20.69
CA ALA A 26 6.80 20.39 -20.37
C ALA A 26 7.55 20.71 -19.07
N SER A 27 7.40 19.85 -18.04
CA SER A 27 8.11 19.98 -16.76
C SER A 27 9.62 19.80 -16.91
N TRP A 28 10.07 18.92 -17.81
CA TRP A 28 11.49 18.74 -18.10
C TRP A 28 12.10 19.93 -18.83
N ILE A 29 11.38 20.53 -19.77
CA ILE A 29 11.85 21.69 -20.54
C ILE A 29 11.90 22.94 -19.65
N SER A 30 10.84 23.18 -18.88
CA SER A 30 10.67 24.43 -18.16
C SER A 30 11.12 24.39 -16.70
N GLY A 31 11.13 23.21 -16.06
CA GLY A 31 11.26 23.08 -14.60
C GLY A 31 9.99 23.39 -13.82
N TYR A 32 8.87 23.67 -14.50
CA TYR A 32 7.59 24.07 -13.89
C TYR A 32 6.43 23.22 -14.41
N VAL A 33 5.34 23.18 -13.65
CA VAL A 33 4.09 22.53 -14.07
C VAL A 33 2.88 23.33 -13.57
N TRP A 34 1.82 23.35 -14.37
CA TRP A 34 0.54 23.94 -13.99
C TRP A 34 -0.35 22.93 -13.29
N LEU A 35 -0.83 23.28 -12.11
CA LEU A 35 -1.78 22.46 -11.35
C LEU A 35 -2.87 23.38 -10.79
N ARG A 36 -4.14 23.00 -10.95
CA ARG A 36 -5.21 23.61 -10.16
C ARG A 36 -5.02 23.15 -8.72
N VAL A 37 -4.89 24.10 -7.80
CA VAL A 37 -4.74 23.82 -6.37
C VAL A 37 -5.94 22.96 -5.92
N PRO A 38 -5.71 21.72 -5.46
CA PRO A 38 -6.81 20.87 -5.01
C PRO A 38 -7.33 21.36 -3.66
N GLN A 39 -8.63 21.23 -3.43
CA GLN A 39 -9.17 21.27 -2.08
C GLN A 39 -8.71 20.02 -1.30
N THR A 40 -8.67 20.11 0.03
CA THR A 40 -8.19 19.03 0.89
C THR A 40 -9.33 18.40 1.67
N ILE A 41 -9.37 17.07 1.69
CA ILE A 41 -10.19 16.27 2.61
C ILE A 41 -9.26 15.74 3.70
N LYS A 42 -9.64 15.94 4.96
CA LYS A 42 -8.88 15.48 6.13
C LYS A 42 -9.44 14.16 6.66
N PHE A 43 -8.57 13.21 6.94
CA PHE A 43 -8.91 11.92 7.53
C PHE A 43 -8.14 11.74 8.84
N ILE A 44 -8.86 11.79 9.96
CA ILE A 44 -8.32 11.71 11.31
C ILE A 44 -8.53 10.29 11.85
N TYR A 45 -7.43 9.60 12.19
CA TYR A 45 -7.48 8.23 12.72
C TYR A 45 -7.12 8.22 14.21
N THR A 46 -8.05 7.73 15.03
CA THR A 46 -7.91 7.61 16.49
C THR A 46 -8.11 6.17 16.94
N GLY A 47 -7.89 5.90 18.23
CA GLY A 47 -8.03 4.57 18.81
C GLY A 47 -6.75 3.73 18.78
N LYS A 48 -6.89 2.41 18.93
CA LYS A 48 -5.75 1.48 19.02
C LYS A 48 -5.68 0.55 17.80
N LEU A 49 -4.55 0.59 17.09
CA LEU A 49 -4.29 -0.30 15.97
C LEU A 49 -4.22 -1.76 16.46
N LYS A 50 -5.15 -2.60 16.00
CA LYS A 50 -5.18 -4.03 16.34
C LYS A 50 -4.01 -4.78 15.69
N LYS A 51 -3.66 -5.91 16.29
CA LYS A 51 -2.72 -6.88 15.71
C LYS A 51 -3.20 -7.26 14.31
N TRP A 52 -2.27 -7.31 13.36
CA TRP A 52 -2.50 -7.58 11.92
C TRP A 52 -3.18 -6.49 11.11
N VAL A 53 -3.56 -5.37 11.70
CA VAL A 53 -4.04 -4.20 10.97
C VAL A 53 -2.83 -3.32 10.64
N SER A 54 -2.73 -2.86 9.39
CA SER A 54 -1.67 -1.98 8.90
C SER A 54 -2.25 -0.79 8.14
N GLY A 55 -1.37 0.10 7.64
CA GLY A 55 -1.79 1.21 6.77
C GLY A 55 -2.60 0.76 5.55
N LYS A 56 -2.39 -0.47 5.06
CA LYS A 56 -3.21 -1.05 3.99
C LYS A 56 -4.68 -1.19 4.39
N ASP A 57 -4.96 -1.62 5.61
CA ASP A 57 -6.34 -1.78 6.08
C ASP A 57 -7.00 -0.42 6.35
N LEU A 58 -6.24 0.56 6.83
CA LEU A 58 -6.74 1.94 7.04
C LEU A 58 -7.17 2.59 5.73
N ILE A 59 -6.34 2.47 4.68
CA ILE A 59 -6.68 3.07 3.39
C ILE A 59 -7.78 2.29 2.67
N LEU A 60 -7.83 0.96 2.80
CA LEU A 60 -8.96 0.18 2.30
C LEU A 60 -10.26 0.56 3.02
N HIS A 61 -10.25 0.68 4.35
CA HIS A 61 -11.41 1.15 5.11
C HIS A 61 -11.91 2.50 4.60
N THR A 62 -10.99 3.45 4.38
CA THR A 62 -11.31 4.78 3.85
C THR A 62 -11.90 4.72 2.44
N ILE A 63 -11.30 3.98 1.52
CA ILE A 63 -11.81 3.84 0.14
C ILE A 63 -13.17 3.11 0.15
N GLY A 64 -13.36 2.17 1.07
CA GLY A 64 -14.65 1.49 1.27
C GLY A 64 -15.76 2.43 1.72
N ASP A 65 -15.45 3.41 2.57
CA ASP A 65 -16.42 4.42 3.04
C ASP A 65 -16.73 5.47 1.97
N ILE A 66 -15.70 6.04 1.33
CA ILE A 66 -15.88 7.19 0.44
C ILE A 66 -16.07 6.81 -1.04
N GLY A 67 -15.78 5.56 -1.42
CA GLY A 67 -15.85 5.08 -2.79
C GLY A 67 -14.66 5.50 -3.67
N VAL A 68 -14.68 5.06 -4.93
CA VAL A 68 -13.58 5.28 -5.90
C VAL A 68 -13.47 6.71 -6.42
N ASP A 69 -14.50 7.53 -6.24
CA ASP A 69 -14.52 8.95 -6.62
C ASP A 69 -14.69 9.88 -5.41
N GLY A 70 -14.66 9.34 -4.18
CA GLY A 70 -14.94 10.10 -2.95
C GLY A 70 -13.96 11.24 -2.67
N ALA A 71 -12.77 11.19 -3.27
CA ALA A 71 -11.75 12.23 -3.19
C ALA A 71 -11.37 12.78 -4.58
N LEU A 72 -12.28 12.72 -5.57
CA LEU A 72 -11.99 13.13 -6.95
C LEU A 72 -11.36 14.54 -7.03
N TYR A 73 -10.12 14.58 -7.53
CA TYR A 73 -9.29 15.80 -7.64
C TYR A 73 -8.92 16.47 -6.30
N LYS A 74 -9.15 15.83 -5.17
CA LYS A 74 -8.83 16.38 -3.84
C LYS A 74 -7.48 15.85 -3.35
N ALA A 75 -6.83 16.63 -2.48
CA ALA A 75 -5.74 16.11 -1.66
C ALA A 75 -6.33 15.36 -0.46
N MET A 76 -5.85 14.14 -0.21
CA MET A 76 -6.23 13.35 0.97
C MET A 76 -5.15 13.54 2.04
N GLU A 77 -5.46 14.32 3.08
CA GLU A 77 -4.57 14.51 4.24
C GLU A 77 -4.89 13.46 5.30
N PHE A 78 -3.93 12.59 5.61
CA PHE A 78 -4.08 11.57 6.66
C PHE A 78 -3.35 12.03 7.91
N CYS A 79 -4.04 12.07 9.05
CA CYS A 79 -3.48 12.54 10.31
C CYS A 79 -4.10 11.84 11.53
N GLY A 80 -3.67 12.25 12.72
CA GLY A 80 -4.16 11.74 13.99
C GLY A 80 -3.21 10.75 14.66
N PRO A 81 -3.47 10.40 15.94
CA PRO A 81 -2.54 9.65 16.77
C PRO A 81 -2.15 8.28 16.19
N VAL A 82 -3.05 7.63 15.44
CA VAL A 82 -2.73 6.36 14.78
C VAL A 82 -1.69 6.57 13.69
N ILE A 83 -1.84 7.60 12.84
CA ILE A 83 -0.93 7.90 11.74
C ILE A 83 0.46 8.29 12.25
N GLU A 84 0.51 9.09 13.31
CA GLU A 84 1.77 9.52 13.95
C GLU A 84 2.60 8.33 14.46
N ASN A 85 1.94 7.25 14.88
CA ASN A 85 2.58 6.03 15.37
C ASN A 85 2.78 4.96 14.29
N LEU A 86 2.27 5.15 13.06
CA LEU A 86 2.52 4.22 11.96
C LEU A 86 3.96 4.32 11.47
N ASP A 87 4.56 3.18 11.19
CA ASP A 87 5.81 3.13 10.45
C ASP A 87 5.66 3.73 9.04
N LEU A 88 6.78 4.17 8.48
CA LEU A 88 6.76 4.87 7.21
C LEU A 88 6.29 3.97 6.05
N ASP A 89 6.57 2.67 6.06
CA ASP A 89 6.15 1.73 5.02
C ASP A 89 4.61 1.61 4.95
N ALA A 90 3.95 1.61 6.11
CA ALA A 90 2.49 1.69 6.22
C ALA A 90 1.94 3.03 5.69
N ARG A 91 2.59 4.16 6.00
CA ARG A 91 2.22 5.49 5.48
C ARG A 91 2.31 5.55 3.95
N PHE A 92 3.37 4.96 3.39
CA PHE A 92 3.53 4.84 1.95
C PHE A 92 2.41 4.00 1.32
N SER A 93 1.98 2.92 1.96
CA SER A 93 0.83 2.13 1.51
C SER A 93 -0.44 2.98 1.41
N MET A 94 -0.68 3.84 2.40
CA MET A 94 -1.85 4.74 2.42
C MET A 94 -1.78 5.78 1.31
N CYS A 95 -0.68 6.53 1.20
CA CYS A 95 -0.53 7.56 0.17
C CYS A 95 -0.50 6.98 -1.25
N ASN A 96 0.03 5.76 -1.42
CA ASN A 96 0.00 5.05 -2.70
C ASN A 96 -1.44 4.88 -3.21
N MET A 97 -2.36 4.47 -2.34
CA MET A 97 -3.74 4.17 -2.74
C MET A 97 -4.68 5.37 -2.73
N ALA A 98 -4.21 6.60 -2.45
CA ALA A 98 -5.05 7.80 -2.52
C ALA A 98 -5.71 7.98 -3.90
N ILE A 99 -4.99 7.60 -4.97
CA ILE A 99 -5.52 7.65 -6.34
C ILE A 99 -6.69 6.68 -6.59
N GLU A 100 -6.83 5.62 -5.78
CA GLU A 100 -7.93 4.65 -5.89
C GLU A 100 -9.25 5.17 -5.32
N ALA A 101 -9.23 6.32 -4.62
CA ALA A 101 -10.40 7.13 -4.27
C ALA A 101 -10.56 8.36 -5.18
N GLY A 102 -9.82 8.44 -6.29
CA GLY A 102 -9.81 9.59 -7.19
C GLY A 102 -8.95 10.76 -6.69
N GLY A 103 -8.24 10.57 -5.58
CA GLY A 103 -7.39 11.57 -4.95
C GLY A 103 -6.27 12.04 -5.86
N LYS A 104 -6.07 13.36 -5.94
CA LYS A 104 -4.96 13.97 -6.70
C LYS A 104 -3.60 13.66 -6.07
N SER A 105 -3.56 13.59 -4.75
CA SER A 105 -2.41 13.24 -3.91
C SER A 105 -2.92 12.70 -2.57
N GLY A 106 -2.23 11.71 -2.00
CA GLY A 106 -2.24 11.50 -0.55
C GLY A 106 -1.15 12.34 0.08
N ILE A 107 -1.31 12.78 1.34
CA ILE A 107 -0.27 13.49 2.07
C ILE A 107 -0.34 13.20 3.56
N ILE A 108 0.84 13.01 4.17
CA ILE A 108 1.03 12.90 5.60
C ILE A 108 2.11 13.89 5.98
N GLU A 109 1.89 14.68 7.03
CA GLU A 109 2.88 15.64 7.50
C GLU A 109 4.23 14.97 7.83
N PRO A 110 5.36 15.64 7.53
CA PRO A 110 6.67 15.10 7.84
C PRO A 110 6.92 15.14 9.36
N ASP A 111 7.44 14.04 9.89
CA ASP A 111 7.87 13.91 11.29
C ASP A 111 9.26 13.26 11.40
N GLU A 112 9.65 12.85 12.61
CA GLU A 112 10.98 12.26 12.81
C GLU A 112 11.15 10.93 12.06
N PHE A 113 10.10 10.12 11.87
CA PHE A 113 10.19 8.92 11.03
C PHE A 113 10.49 9.28 9.57
N THR A 114 9.85 10.33 9.06
CA THR A 114 10.16 10.87 7.73
C THR A 114 11.62 11.33 7.63
N PHE A 115 12.11 12.07 8.62
CA PHE A 115 13.48 12.58 8.58
C PHE A 115 14.53 11.48 8.73
N GLU A 116 14.30 10.49 9.59
CA GLU A 116 15.19 9.33 9.73
C GLU A 116 15.28 8.53 8.44
N TYR A 117 14.15 8.30 7.75
CA TYR A 117 14.17 7.66 6.44
C TYR A 117 14.96 8.47 5.41
N LEU A 118 14.71 9.77 5.34
CA LEU A 118 15.41 10.64 4.38
C LEU A 118 16.92 10.71 4.64
N LYS A 119 17.39 10.59 5.89
CA LYS A 119 18.82 10.57 6.23
C LYS A 119 19.56 9.35 5.69
N GLN A 120 18.87 8.22 5.48
CA GLN A 120 19.47 7.00 4.94
C GLN A 120 19.99 7.20 3.51
N ASN A 121 19.40 8.12 2.75
CA ASN A 121 19.91 8.50 1.44
C ASN A 121 21.14 9.40 1.59
N GLN A 122 22.29 8.94 1.08
CA GLN A 122 23.55 9.67 1.16
C GLN A 122 23.48 11.09 0.57
N LYS A 123 22.68 11.28 -0.48
CA LYS A 123 22.49 12.56 -1.19
C LYS A 123 21.44 13.47 -0.53
N SER A 124 20.88 13.08 0.61
CA SER A 124 19.80 13.81 1.25
C SER A 124 20.28 15.13 1.87
N LYS A 125 19.64 16.24 1.45
CA LYS A 125 19.86 17.57 2.03
C LYS A 125 19.35 17.69 3.46
N ILE A 126 18.51 16.77 3.94
CA ILE A 126 18.00 16.73 5.33
C ILE A 126 19.13 16.54 6.35
N LYS A 127 20.29 16.02 5.94
CA LYS A 127 21.48 15.96 6.80
C LYS A 127 21.98 17.35 7.22
N ASN A 128 21.64 18.39 6.46
CA ASN A 128 21.85 19.77 6.85
C ASN A 128 20.65 20.27 7.69
N GLN A 129 20.93 20.74 8.90
CA GLN A 129 19.92 21.14 9.89
C GLN A 129 18.99 22.26 9.40
N ASN A 130 19.49 23.20 8.60
CA ASN A 130 18.66 24.29 8.08
C ASN A 130 17.56 23.78 7.14
N TYR A 131 17.89 22.78 6.32
CA TYR A 131 16.90 22.11 5.48
C TYR A 131 15.91 21.33 6.34
N LYS A 132 16.40 20.55 7.32
CA LYS A 132 15.52 19.80 8.24
C LYS A 132 14.51 20.73 8.92
N LEU A 133 14.94 21.87 9.45
CA LEU A 133 14.07 22.87 10.09
C LEU A 133 13.01 23.42 9.13
N LYS A 134 13.41 23.76 7.89
CA LYS A 134 12.47 24.23 6.87
C LYS A 134 11.37 23.20 6.59
N PHE A 135 11.72 21.93 6.41
CA PHE A 135 10.75 20.87 6.14
C PHE A 135 9.91 20.50 7.38
N LYS A 136 10.47 20.60 8.58
CA LYS A 136 9.75 20.36 9.85
C LYS A 136 8.57 21.31 10.05
N ASN A 137 8.66 22.51 9.49
CA ASN A 137 7.61 23.52 9.57
C ASN A 137 6.58 23.41 8.43
N LEU A 138 6.72 22.46 7.49
CA LEU A 138 5.69 22.20 6.47
C LEU A 138 4.58 21.35 7.07
N LYS A 139 3.72 22.01 7.84
CA LYS A 139 2.54 21.43 8.49
C LYS A 139 1.30 22.23 8.14
N SER A 140 0.14 21.61 8.29
CA SER A 140 -1.13 22.28 8.11
C SER A 140 -1.34 23.28 9.24
N ASP A 141 -1.75 24.50 8.89
CA ASP A 141 -2.08 25.54 9.86
C ASP A 141 -3.30 25.12 10.70
N LYS A 142 -3.39 25.65 11.94
CA LYS A 142 -4.49 25.30 12.86
C LYS A 142 -5.85 25.74 12.36
N ASP A 143 -5.90 26.81 11.56
CA ASP A 143 -7.08 27.41 10.97
C ASP A 143 -7.25 27.04 9.47
N ALA A 144 -6.49 26.06 8.98
CA ALA A 144 -6.64 25.54 7.63
C ALA A 144 -8.08 25.04 7.40
N ARG A 145 -8.67 25.45 6.27
CA ARG A 145 -10.03 25.05 5.89
C ARG A 145 -9.98 23.79 5.04
N TYR A 146 -10.72 22.79 5.47
CA TYR A 146 -10.89 21.54 4.76
C TYR A 146 -12.27 21.49 4.12
N GLU A 147 -12.36 20.90 2.94
CA GLU A 147 -13.65 20.69 2.28
C GLU A 147 -14.51 19.71 3.07
N LYS A 148 -13.87 18.68 3.63
CA LYS A 148 -14.52 17.69 4.47
C LYS A 148 -13.50 17.11 5.46
N ILE A 149 -14.01 16.71 6.62
CA ILE A 149 -13.25 16.03 7.67
C ILE A 149 -13.97 14.72 7.96
N TYR A 150 -13.20 13.63 7.97
CA TYR A 150 -13.63 12.31 8.38
C TYR A 150 -12.87 11.91 9.64
N GLU A 151 -13.57 11.34 10.60
CA GLU A 151 -12.99 10.86 11.86
C GLU A 151 -13.27 9.37 12.01
N TYR A 152 -12.21 8.58 12.13
CA TYR A 152 -12.28 7.13 12.24
C TYR A 152 -11.67 6.63 13.56
N ASP A 153 -12.49 6.06 14.43
CA ASP A 153 -12.00 5.23 15.54
C ASP A 153 -11.76 3.80 15.04
N ILE A 154 -10.48 3.45 14.88
CA ILE A 154 -10.08 2.15 14.34
C ILE A 154 -9.94 1.06 15.41
N SER A 155 -10.34 1.32 16.66
CA SER A 155 -10.18 0.38 17.77
C SER A 155 -10.90 -0.94 17.57
N LYS A 156 -11.94 -0.98 16.72
CA LYS A 156 -12.67 -2.20 16.36
C LYS A 156 -12.28 -2.75 14.99
N LEU A 157 -11.53 -2.00 14.18
CA LEU A 157 -11.17 -2.36 12.81
C LEU A 157 -10.39 -3.68 12.81
N GLU A 158 -10.85 -4.64 12.03
CA GLU A 158 -10.12 -5.88 11.73
C GLU A 158 -9.45 -5.77 10.36
N PRO A 159 -8.58 -6.71 9.96
CA PRO A 159 -7.98 -6.69 8.62
C PRO A 159 -9.05 -6.62 7.52
N GLN A 160 -8.80 -5.77 6.54
CA GLN A 160 -9.73 -5.45 5.46
C GLN A 160 -9.30 -6.13 4.16
N VAL A 161 -10.29 -6.45 3.33
CA VAL A 161 -10.07 -7.01 2.00
C VAL A 161 -10.96 -6.29 0.99
N ALA A 162 -10.37 -5.69 -0.04
CA ALA A 162 -11.13 -5.19 -1.19
C ALA A 162 -11.49 -6.35 -2.11
N CYS A 163 -12.78 -6.61 -2.23
CA CYS A 163 -13.33 -7.64 -3.10
C CYS A 163 -13.38 -7.15 -4.56
N PRO A 164 -13.35 -8.05 -5.55
CA PRO A 164 -13.52 -7.68 -6.94
C PRO A 164 -14.87 -6.97 -7.19
N HIS A 165 -15.01 -6.12 -8.20
CA HIS A 165 -13.97 -5.65 -9.12
C HIS A 165 -13.59 -4.18 -8.87
N LEU A 166 -13.78 -3.70 -7.64
CA LEU A 166 -13.51 -2.31 -7.27
C LEU A 166 -12.75 -2.24 -5.94
N PRO A 167 -11.74 -1.36 -5.81
CA PRO A 167 -11.02 -1.17 -4.55
C PRO A 167 -11.92 -0.73 -3.39
N SER A 168 -13.07 -0.13 -3.67
CA SER A 168 -14.07 0.30 -2.68
C SER A 168 -15.01 -0.81 -2.20
N ASN A 169 -15.04 -1.99 -2.83
CA ASN A 169 -15.87 -3.10 -2.36
C ASN A 169 -15.18 -3.80 -1.18
N VAL A 170 -15.05 -3.10 -0.05
CA VAL A 170 -14.25 -3.54 1.08
C VAL A 170 -15.09 -4.30 2.09
N LYS A 171 -14.57 -5.45 2.52
CA LYS A 171 -15.17 -6.26 3.56
C LYS A 171 -14.15 -6.66 4.62
N PRO A 172 -14.57 -6.79 5.88
CA PRO A 172 -13.75 -7.40 6.91
C PRO A 172 -13.37 -8.84 6.52
N VAL A 173 -12.12 -9.24 6.77
CA VAL A 173 -11.60 -10.57 6.40
C VAL A 173 -12.44 -11.72 6.98
N SER A 174 -13.06 -11.51 8.15
CA SER A 174 -13.93 -12.50 8.80
C SER A 174 -15.12 -12.94 7.94
N GLN A 175 -15.59 -12.10 7.01
CA GLN A 175 -16.72 -12.38 6.12
C GLN A 175 -16.32 -13.19 4.88
N LEU A 176 -15.03 -13.37 4.61
CA LEU A 176 -14.54 -13.94 3.33
C LEU A 176 -13.98 -15.35 3.45
N LYS A 177 -14.19 -16.02 4.58
CA LYS A 177 -13.66 -17.37 4.89
C LYS A 177 -14.10 -18.48 3.92
N LYS A 178 -15.02 -18.24 3.00
CA LYS A 178 -15.47 -19.23 2.00
C LYS A 178 -14.82 -19.06 0.63
N ILE A 179 -14.04 -18.00 0.43
CA ILE A 179 -13.44 -17.68 -0.87
C ILE A 179 -12.10 -18.41 -1.01
N SER A 180 -12.07 -19.43 -1.85
CA SER A 180 -10.82 -20.13 -2.23
C SER A 180 -9.90 -19.23 -3.04
N VAL A 181 -8.59 -19.44 -2.90
CA VAL A 181 -7.58 -18.72 -3.69
C VAL A 181 -6.70 -19.69 -4.46
N ASN A 182 -6.33 -19.33 -5.69
CA ASN A 182 -5.39 -20.06 -6.54
C ASN A 182 -4.00 -19.42 -6.53
N GLN A 183 -3.93 -18.13 -6.20
CA GLN A 183 -2.69 -17.38 -6.17
C GLN A 183 -2.67 -16.39 -5.00
N ALA A 184 -1.51 -16.24 -4.37
CA ALA A 184 -1.22 -15.18 -3.42
C ALA A 184 -0.04 -14.35 -3.92
N VAL A 185 -0.17 -13.03 -3.94
CA VAL A 185 0.91 -12.11 -4.33
C VAL A 185 1.21 -11.18 -3.17
N ILE A 186 2.42 -11.29 -2.62
CA ILE A 186 2.89 -10.47 -1.50
C ILE A 186 4.07 -9.64 -2.02
N GLY A 187 3.88 -8.33 -2.12
CA GLY A 187 4.89 -7.45 -2.68
C GLY A 187 4.35 -6.29 -3.52
N SER A 188 5.17 -5.88 -4.49
CA SER A 188 4.95 -4.74 -5.40
C SER A 188 5.16 -3.37 -4.72
N CYS A 189 4.69 -2.30 -5.36
CA CYS A 189 4.94 -0.93 -4.93
C CYS A 189 4.17 -0.52 -3.66
N THR A 190 3.00 -1.14 -3.40
CA THR A 190 2.17 -0.82 -2.22
C THR A 190 2.70 -1.49 -0.96
N ASN A 191 2.98 -2.80 -0.98
CA ASN A 191 3.32 -3.59 0.21
C ASN A 191 4.45 -4.61 -0.05
N GLY A 192 5.55 -4.16 -0.65
CA GLY A 192 6.76 -4.97 -0.88
C GLY A 192 7.98 -4.47 -0.12
N ARG A 193 7.81 -3.63 0.90
CA ARG A 193 8.93 -3.09 1.69
C ARG A 193 9.36 -4.08 2.76
N ILE A 194 10.43 -3.75 3.49
CA ILE A 194 11.03 -4.71 4.41
C ILE A 194 10.09 -5.04 5.58
N SER A 195 9.31 -4.08 6.09
CA SER A 195 8.33 -4.36 7.15
C SER A 195 7.25 -5.34 6.68
N ASP A 196 6.76 -5.19 5.45
CA ASP A 196 5.78 -6.08 4.82
C ASP A 196 6.34 -7.52 4.70
N LEU A 197 7.59 -7.65 4.22
CA LEU A 197 8.23 -8.95 4.08
C LEU A 197 8.49 -9.61 5.43
N ARG A 198 8.93 -8.87 6.44
CA ARG A 198 9.10 -9.40 7.81
C ARG A 198 7.77 -9.89 8.38
N LEU A 199 6.68 -9.15 8.15
CA LEU A 199 5.34 -9.52 8.58
C LEU A 199 4.89 -10.84 7.94
N ALA A 200 5.04 -10.96 6.62
CA ALA A 200 4.74 -12.20 5.90
C ALA A 200 5.63 -13.37 6.36
N ALA A 201 6.93 -13.15 6.52
CA ALA A 201 7.89 -14.16 6.95
C ALA A 201 7.55 -14.71 8.34
N LYS A 202 7.09 -13.86 9.27
CA LYS A 202 6.63 -14.30 10.60
C LYS A 202 5.50 -15.33 10.52
N ILE A 203 4.60 -15.16 9.54
CA ILE A 203 3.47 -16.06 9.32
C ILE A 203 3.93 -17.35 8.63
N PHE A 204 4.82 -17.24 7.64
CA PHE A 204 5.34 -18.41 6.91
C PHE A 204 6.34 -19.26 7.70
N LYS A 205 6.99 -18.71 8.72
CA LYS A 205 7.99 -19.44 9.51
C LYS A 205 7.42 -20.77 10.02
N ASN A 206 8.11 -21.87 9.68
CA ASN A 206 7.75 -23.25 10.00
C ASN A 206 6.41 -23.74 9.43
N ARG A 207 5.92 -23.11 8.35
CA ARG A 207 4.67 -23.48 7.68
C ARG A 207 4.89 -23.59 6.17
N LYS A 208 4.01 -24.32 5.49
CA LYS A 208 4.03 -24.50 4.03
C LYS A 208 2.80 -23.86 3.42
N VAL A 209 2.97 -23.26 2.24
CA VAL A 209 1.83 -22.83 1.41
C VAL A 209 1.06 -24.05 0.94
N LYS A 210 -0.25 -23.90 0.71
CA LYS A 210 -1.05 -24.99 0.15
C LYS A 210 -0.57 -25.28 -1.27
N SER A 211 -0.40 -26.56 -1.61
CA SER A 211 0.15 -27.00 -2.91
C SER A 211 -0.62 -26.49 -4.13
N THR A 212 -1.90 -26.18 -3.97
CA THR A 212 -2.77 -25.63 -5.02
C THR A 212 -2.69 -24.10 -5.16
N VAL A 213 -1.86 -23.42 -4.36
CA VAL A 213 -1.77 -21.95 -4.33
C VAL A 213 -0.38 -21.50 -4.76
N ARG A 214 -0.31 -20.83 -5.90
CA ARG A 214 0.93 -20.16 -6.33
C ARG A 214 1.17 -18.95 -5.44
N THR A 215 2.22 -18.98 -4.63
CA THR A 215 2.51 -17.88 -3.70
C THR A 215 3.75 -17.15 -4.15
N ILE A 216 3.60 -15.89 -4.56
CA ILE A 216 4.65 -15.09 -5.23
C ILE A 216 5.07 -13.94 -4.32
N ILE A 217 6.36 -13.89 -3.99
CA ILE A 217 6.97 -12.82 -3.19
C ILE A 217 7.71 -11.86 -4.13
N ILE A 218 7.35 -10.57 -4.08
CA ILE A 218 7.92 -9.53 -4.96
C ILE A 218 8.42 -8.34 -4.13
N PRO A 219 9.69 -8.33 -3.68
CA PRO A 219 10.26 -7.20 -2.97
C PRO A 219 10.20 -5.91 -3.82
N ALA A 220 9.91 -4.77 -3.18
CA ALA A 220 9.59 -3.52 -3.88
C ALA A 220 10.79 -2.94 -4.66
N THR A 221 12.02 -3.18 -4.18
CA THR A 221 13.25 -2.69 -4.82
C THR A 221 14.40 -3.68 -4.63
N GLN A 222 15.47 -3.51 -5.41
CA GLN A 222 16.68 -4.33 -5.29
C GLN A 222 17.34 -4.20 -3.92
N ASN A 223 17.26 -3.03 -3.29
CA ASN A 223 17.79 -2.83 -1.95
C ASN A 223 16.99 -3.63 -0.91
N ILE A 224 15.66 -3.63 -1.01
CA ILE A 224 14.81 -4.44 -0.13
C ILE A 224 15.04 -5.92 -0.37
N TYR A 225 15.20 -6.35 -1.64
CA TYR A 225 15.53 -7.74 -1.98
C TYR A 225 16.83 -8.19 -1.30
N LYS A 226 17.91 -7.41 -1.44
CA LYS A 226 19.20 -7.69 -0.79
C LYS A 226 19.10 -7.69 0.74
N GLN A 227 18.33 -6.76 1.30
CA GLN A 227 18.09 -6.71 2.74
C GLN A 227 17.33 -7.96 3.23
N ALA A 228 16.31 -8.40 2.49
CA ALA A 228 15.56 -9.60 2.81
C ALA A 228 16.43 -10.87 2.76
N ILE A 229 17.41 -10.94 1.85
CA ILE A 229 18.42 -12.01 1.86
C ILE A 229 19.26 -11.95 3.13
N LYS A 230 19.81 -10.77 3.46
CA LYS A 230 20.67 -10.58 4.64
C LYS A 230 19.96 -10.93 5.95
N GLU A 231 18.66 -10.67 6.01
CA GLU A 231 17.81 -10.98 7.17
C GLU A 231 17.26 -12.42 7.18
N GLY A 232 17.61 -13.25 6.20
CA GLY A 232 17.16 -14.65 6.10
C GLY A 232 15.67 -14.80 5.73
N LEU A 233 15.00 -13.72 5.31
CA LEU A 233 13.58 -13.76 4.96
C LEU A 233 13.34 -14.58 3.70
N ILE A 234 14.24 -14.48 2.72
CA ILE A 234 14.14 -15.26 1.47
C ILE A 234 14.20 -16.76 1.75
N GLU A 235 15.05 -17.20 2.67
CA GLU A 235 15.12 -18.61 3.08
C GLU A 235 13.82 -19.08 3.74
N ILE A 236 13.17 -18.23 4.55
CA ILE A 236 11.86 -18.54 5.13
C ILE A 236 10.81 -18.73 4.04
N PHE A 237 10.78 -17.84 3.03
CA PHE A 237 9.83 -17.94 1.93
C PHE A 237 10.08 -19.17 1.06
N ASP A 238 11.33 -19.47 0.73
CA ASP A 238 11.72 -20.66 -0.02
C ASP A 238 11.32 -21.94 0.74
N LYS A 239 11.67 -22.01 2.04
CA LYS A 239 11.23 -23.10 2.92
C LYS A 239 9.72 -23.21 3.03
N ALA A 240 8.95 -22.14 2.86
CA ALA A 240 7.50 -22.20 2.84
C ALA A 240 6.91 -22.71 1.51
N GLY A 241 7.72 -22.80 0.45
CA GLY A 241 7.29 -23.16 -0.90
C GLY A 241 6.82 -21.96 -1.74
N CYS A 242 7.24 -20.75 -1.38
CA CYS A 242 6.94 -19.55 -2.14
C CYS A 242 7.88 -19.39 -3.35
N ILE A 243 7.36 -18.80 -4.42
CA ILE A 243 8.13 -18.36 -5.58
C ILE A 243 8.64 -16.95 -5.29
N ILE A 244 9.96 -16.75 -5.31
CA ILE A 244 10.57 -15.44 -5.10
C ILE A 244 10.91 -14.82 -6.46
N SER A 245 10.37 -13.62 -6.72
CA SER A 245 10.69 -12.84 -7.92
C SER A 245 11.73 -11.76 -7.60
N THR A 246 12.44 -11.31 -8.63
CA THR A 246 13.17 -10.05 -8.56
C THR A 246 12.16 -8.88 -8.48
N PRO A 247 12.57 -7.70 -7.97
CA PRO A 247 11.72 -6.52 -7.96
C PRO A 247 11.14 -6.17 -9.33
N THR A 248 9.82 -6.20 -9.42
CA THR A 248 9.06 -5.92 -10.64
C THR A 248 7.63 -5.49 -10.31
N CYS A 249 6.90 -4.92 -11.27
CA CYS A 249 5.45 -4.79 -11.17
C CYS A 249 4.75 -6.16 -11.25
N GLY A 250 5.35 -7.14 -11.93
CA GLY A 250 4.85 -8.50 -12.06
C GLY A 250 3.37 -8.54 -12.48
N PRO A 251 2.51 -9.22 -11.71
CA PRO A 251 1.12 -9.41 -12.09
C PRO A 251 0.25 -8.18 -11.78
N CYS A 252 0.77 -7.18 -11.06
CA CYS A 252 0.00 -5.98 -10.66
C CYS A 252 -0.61 -5.22 -11.85
N LEU A 253 0.06 -5.22 -13.00
CA LEU A 253 -0.42 -4.64 -14.26
C LEU A 253 -0.77 -5.70 -15.31
N GLY A 254 -0.80 -6.98 -14.93
CA GLY A 254 -1.05 -8.10 -15.84
C GLY A 254 0.11 -8.43 -16.78
N GLY A 255 1.34 -8.01 -16.45
CA GLY A 255 2.48 -8.09 -17.36
C GLY A 255 3.18 -9.45 -17.40
N HIS A 256 3.55 -10.00 -16.25
CA HIS A 256 4.28 -11.27 -16.11
C HIS A 256 4.25 -11.76 -14.65
N CYS A 257 4.90 -12.90 -14.36
CA CYS A 257 5.05 -13.45 -13.00
C CYS A 257 3.72 -13.62 -12.25
N GLY A 258 2.88 -14.55 -12.71
CA GLY A 258 1.59 -14.86 -12.07
C GLY A 258 0.39 -14.22 -12.76
N ILE A 259 0.39 -14.19 -14.10
CA ILE A 259 -0.79 -13.80 -14.88
C ILE A 259 -1.92 -14.79 -14.57
N LEU A 260 -3.09 -14.25 -14.23
CA LEU A 260 -4.25 -15.08 -13.88
C LEU A 260 -4.97 -15.61 -15.11
N ALA A 261 -5.35 -16.88 -15.05
CA ALA A 261 -6.21 -17.54 -16.03
C ALA A 261 -7.71 -17.33 -15.72
N ASP A 262 -8.57 -17.80 -16.64
CA ASP A 262 -10.02 -17.77 -16.46
C ASP A 262 -10.43 -18.50 -15.17
N GLY A 263 -11.28 -17.85 -14.36
CA GLY A 263 -11.81 -18.41 -13.11
C GLY A 263 -10.83 -18.42 -11.94
N GLU A 264 -9.57 -18.03 -12.13
CA GLU A 264 -8.61 -17.99 -11.03
C GLU A 264 -8.88 -16.82 -10.08
N THR A 265 -8.70 -17.09 -8.78
CA THR A 265 -8.82 -16.11 -7.72
C THR A 265 -7.44 -15.81 -7.11
N ALA A 266 -7.07 -14.53 -7.07
CA ALA A 266 -5.87 -14.04 -6.39
C ALA A 266 -6.21 -13.25 -5.13
N ILE A 267 -5.38 -13.41 -4.10
CA ILE A 267 -5.27 -12.48 -2.98
C ILE A 267 -3.93 -11.75 -3.10
N ALA A 268 -3.96 -10.44 -3.29
CA ALA A 268 -2.79 -9.64 -3.64
C ALA A 268 -2.61 -8.45 -2.71
N THR A 269 -1.35 -8.11 -2.41
CA THR A 269 -1.02 -6.90 -1.66
C THR A 269 -0.77 -5.70 -2.57
N THR A 270 -1.27 -5.77 -3.81
CA THR A 270 -1.24 -4.68 -4.80
C THR A 270 -2.38 -3.69 -4.54
N ASN A 271 -2.57 -2.70 -5.41
CA ASN A 271 -3.48 -1.57 -5.22
C ASN A 271 -4.72 -1.57 -6.12
N ARG A 272 -4.79 -2.40 -7.16
CA ARG A 272 -5.91 -2.43 -8.12
C ARG A 272 -6.45 -3.83 -8.36
N ASN A 273 -7.78 -3.95 -8.41
CA ASN A 273 -8.50 -5.19 -8.68
C ASN A 273 -9.62 -5.05 -9.74
N PHE A 274 -9.50 -4.07 -10.63
CA PHE A 274 -10.38 -3.93 -11.78
C PHE A 274 -10.37 -5.18 -12.67
N ILE A 275 -11.41 -5.34 -13.49
CA ILE A 275 -11.54 -6.45 -14.44
C ILE A 275 -10.29 -6.52 -15.34
N GLY A 276 -9.71 -7.71 -15.48
CA GLY A 276 -8.53 -7.96 -16.31
C GLY A 276 -7.22 -7.39 -15.78
N ARG A 277 -7.21 -6.82 -14.56
CA ARG A 277 -6.03 -6.10 -14.06
C ARG A 277 -4.78 -6.96 -13.91
N MET A 278 -4.94 -8.24 -13.53
CA MET A 278 -3.83 -9.17 -13.29
C MET A 278 -3.76 -10.31 -14.33
N GLY A 279 -4.45 -10.19 -15.46
CA GLY A 279 -4.53 -11.23 -16.47
C GLY A 279 -5.92 -11.31 -17.09
N SER A 280 -6.53 -12.50 -17.05
CA SER A 280 -7.85 -12.72 -17.65
C SER A 280 -8.92 -11.76 -17.09
N PRO A 281 -9.79 -11.20 -17.95
CA PRO A 281 -11.01 -10.50 -17.53
C PRO A 281 -11.97 -11.34 -16.67
N LYS A 282 -11.86 -12.68 -16.72
CA LYS A 282 -12.67 -13.61 -15.93
C LYS A 282 -11.97 -14.08 -14.65
N SER A 283 -10.87 -13.43 -14.27
CA SER A 283 -10.19 -13.67 -12.99
C SER A 283 -10.73 -12.76 -11.89
N PHE A 284 -10.51 -13.16 -10.63
CA PHE A 284 -10.97 -12.44 -9.46
C PHE A 284 -9.77 -11.99 -8.61
N VAL A 285 -9.66 -10.70 -8.35
CA VAL A 285 -8.56 -10.14 -7.55
C VAL A 285 -9.11 -9.54 -6.25
N TYR A 286 -8.61 -10.06 -5.13
CA TYR A 286 -8.87 -9.52 -3.80
C TYR A 286 -7.62 -8.79 -3.33
N LEU A 287 -7.78 -7.59 -2.77
CA LEU A 287 -6.66 -6.81 -2.24
C LEU A 287 -6.63 -6.88 -0.73
N SER A 288 -5.48 -7.17 -0.13
CA SER A 288 -5.34 -7.20 1.33
C SER A 288 -3.97 -6.72 1.78
N ASN A 289 -3.76 -6.67 3.09
CA ASN A 289 -2.43 -6.53 3.66
C ASN A 289 -1.59 -7.82 3.51
N PRO A 290 -0.25 -7.76 3.72
CA PRO A 290 0.63 -8.93 3.65
C PRO A 290 0.29 -10.07 4.61
N ALA A 291 -0.23 -9.75 5.79
CA ALA A 291 -0.55 -10.77 6.78
C ALA A 291 -1.70 -11.66 6.32
N VAL A 292 -2.79 -11.05 5.84
CA VAL A 292 -3.95 -11.76 5.28
C VAL A 292 -3.55 -12.55 4.05
N ALA A 293 -2.75 -11.98 3.14
CA ALA A 293 -2.28 -12.70 1.96
C ALA A 293 -1.43 -13.93 2.32
N ALA A 294 -0.53 -13.81 3.30
CA ALA A 294 0.30 -14.93 3.77
C ALA A 294 -0.53 -16.03 4.44
N ALA A 295 -1.46 -15.67 5.32
CA ALA A 295 -2.35 -16.64 5.96
C ALA A 295 -3.24 -17.34 4.92
N SER A 296 -3.71 -16.60 3.92
CA SER A 296 -4.54 -17.13 2.84
C SER A 296 -3.79 -18.09 1.94
N ALA A 297 -2.49 -17.83 1.68
CA ALA A 297 -1.61 -18.74 0.96
C ALA A 297 -1.45 -20.10 1.65
N ILE A 298 -1.37 -20.10 2.99
CA ILE A 298 -1.27 -21.32 3.80
C ILE A 298 -2.61 -22.08 3.80
N LYS A 299 -3.75 -21.38 3.94
CA LYS A 299 -5.07 -22.02 4.03
C LYS A 299 -5.68 -22.41 2.67
N GLY A 300 -5.26 -21.76 1.58
CA GLY A 300 -5.88 -21.90 0.25
C GLY A 300 -7.25 -21.23 0.09
N ARG A 301 -7.55 -20.31 1.00
CA ARG A 301 -8.75 -19.47 0.98
C ARG A 301 -8.44 -18.19 1.75
N ILE A 302 -9.25 -17.14 1.58
CA ILE A 302 -9.11 -15.92 2.37
C ILE A 302 -9.23 -16.29 3.86
N ALA A 303 -8.22 -15.90 4.65
CA ALA A 303 -8.08 -16.31 6.04
C ALA A 303 -7.53 -15.18 6.91
N HIS A 304 -8.04 -15.10 8.15
CA HIS A 304 -7.48 -14.21 9.15
C HIS A 304 -6.11 -14.76 9.63
N PRO A 305 -5.10 -13.92 9.91
CA PRO A 305 -3.77 -14.39 10.32
C PRO A 305 -3.75 -15.28 11.58
N GLU A 306 -4.63 -15.03 12.53
CA GLU A 306 -4.77 -15.88 13.74
C GLU A 306 -5.23 -17.32 13.45
N GLU A 307 -5.72 -17.64 12.23
CA GLU A 307 -6.10 -19.01 11.89
C GLU A 307 -4.89 -19.94 11.62
N VAL A 308 -3.68 -19.38 11.53
CA VAL A 308 -2.47 -20.14 11.24
C VAL A 308 -1.39 -19.98 12.29
N ILE A 309 -1.49 -19.03 13.22
CA ILE A 309 -0.41 -18.69 14.16
C ILE A 309 -0.51 -19.47 15.45
#